data_AF-A0A3L8DQG4-F1
#
_entry.id   AF-A0A3L8DQG4-F1
#
_cell.length_a   1.000
_cell.length_b   1.000
_cell.length_c   1.000
_cell.angle_alpha   90.00
_cell.angle_beta   90.00
_cell.angle_gamma   90.00
#
_symmetry.space_group_name_H-M   'P 1'
#
loop_
_entity.id
_entity.type
_entity.pdbx_description
1 polymer ?
#
loop_
_entity_poly.entity_id
_entity_poly.type
_entity_poly.pdbx_seq_one_letter_code
_entity_poly.pdbx_strand_id
1 'polypeptide(L)'
;MLTEDEKVRAPDEPRKLKCVARDDIPTKTEIQQHLGASLAQVLFDYSHREAMKLLDSIPSARLLQESPCTVQDCRSKTDRSGTWSEGQRILKSHVHHDILALGGDALRKVQAEIEAMARSKLEDEFIEKSHMLEAKKRRTIKRNAEEIHATYEEYFEATQHDLKEKLQADWMDAKVKHNKELQKAVVKTRLDTTHDVLRRMRLQTCYILTSLHNSFQQSLRAQKERMIADFNKIVRKQHVNLEARIREVERKKMEELLSQRYELEIRNATDIIYVLCMERLRNDSQIHAIHRHFEEKIKFLHEVIAKQDEIMNIMKKMITECRDKNVTLEEKLSAITKEFQKFINFALDTMPEHADFLLPLDLLFADDTNKEDGEQEKK
;
A
#
# COMPACT_ATOMS: atom_id res chain seq x y z
N MET A 1 45.93 -10.64 -28.24
CA MET A 1 46.91 -9.67 -28.75
C MET A 1 47.45 -8.91 -27.57
N LEU A 2 48.78 -8.90 -27.44
CA LEU A 2 49.62 -7.96 -26.71
C LEU A 2 49.42 -7.89 -25.19
N THR A 3 50.40 -8.01 -24.31
CA THR A 3 51.79 -8.51 -24.30
C THR A 3 52.20 -8.41 -22.82
N GLU A 4 53.07 -9.32 -22.36
CA GLU A 4 54.28 -9.08 -21.55
C GLU A 4 54.29 -7.86 -20.61
N ASP A 5 54.83 -7.85 -19.41
CA ASP A 5 55.64 -8.75 -18.60
C ASP A 5 55.92 -7.87 -17.36
N GLU A 6 55.80 -8.36 -16.13
CA GLU A 6 56.86 -8.01 -15.16
C GLU A 6 56.87 -8.98 -13.98
N LYS A 7 57.81 -9.88 -14.14
CA LYS A 7 58.27 -10.93 -13.24
C LYS A 7 59.02 -10.25 -12.10
N VAL A 8 58.37 -10.05 -10.96
CA VAL A 8 59.07 -9.55 -9.76
C VAL A 8 60.00 -10.63 -9.24
N ARG A 9 61.28 -10.35 -9.51
CA ARG A 9 62.53 -10.93 -9.04
C ARG A 9 62.44 -11.49 -7.61
N ALA A 10 62.74 -12.78 -7.48
CA ALA A 10 63.03 -13.44 -6.21
C ALA A 10 64.19 -12.73 -5.48
N PRO A 11 64.20 -12.66 -4.15
CA PRO A 11 65.34 -12.14 -3.43
C PRO A 11 66.52 -13.14 -3.56
N ASP A 12 67.65 -12.62 -4.04
CA ASP A 12 68.92 -13.31 -4.11
C ASP A 12 69.31 -13.87 -2.73
N GLU A 13 69.60 -15.17 -2.69
CA GLU A 13 70.32 -15.78 -1.57
C GLU A 13 71.67 -15.07 -1.39
N PRO A 14 72.08 -14.72 -0.16
CA PRO A 14 73.40 -14.19 0.06
C PRO A 14 74.45 -15.27 -0.24
N ARG A 15 75.23 -15.03 -1.30
CA ARG A 15 76.47 -15.78 -1.60
C ARG A 15 77.33 -15.80 -0.35
N LYS A 16 77.55 -17.00 0.20
CA LYS A 16 78.51 -17.26 1.28
C LYS A 16 79.90 -16.80 0.85
N LEU A 17 80.32 -15.62 1.29
CA LEU A 17 81.72 -15.20 1.30
C LEU A 17 82.46 -16.08 2.31
N LYS A 18 83.20 -17.07 1.81
CA LYS A 18 84.22 -17.78 2.57
C LYS A 18 85.37 -16.81 2.85
N CYS A 19 85.39 -16.21 4.04
CA CYS A 19 86.60 -15.59 4.56
C CYS A 19 87.56 -16.70 4.99
N VAL A 20 88.53 -17.00 4.12
CA VAL A 20 89.72 -17.78 4.49
C VAL A 20 90.68 -16.81 5.15
N ALA A 21 90.94 -17.00 6.44
CA ALA A 21 92.02 -16.31 7.13
C ALA A 21 93.36 -16.84 6.59
N ARG A 22 94.12 -16.00 5.91
CA ARG A 22 95.56 -16.15 5.69
C ARG A 22 96.22 -14.78 5.83
N ASP A 23 97.13 -14.68 6.78
CA ASP A 23 98.01 -13.54 7.02
C ASP A 23 99.16 -13.57 6.00
N ASP A 24 98.90 -13.21 4.74
CA ASP A 24 99.95 -12.97 3.74
C ASP A 24 99.72 -11.62 3.04
N ILE A 25 100.77 -10.79 2.96
CA ILE A 25 100.73 -9.47 2.31
C ILE A 25 100.49 -9.69 0.81
N PRO A 26 99.46 -9.08 0.18
CA PRO A 26 99.10 -9.33 -1.21
C PRO A 26 100.19 -8.83 -2.17
N THR A 27 100.45 -9.60 -3.22
CA THR A 27 101.48 -9.27 -4.22
C THR A 27 100.98 -8.24 -5.25
N LYS A 28 101.91 -7.51 -5.89
CA LYS A 28 101.62 -6.46 -6.89
C LYS A 28 100.73 -6.95 -8.04
N THR A 29 100.88 -8.22 -8.44
CA THR A 29 100.09 -8.87 -9.49
C THR A 29 98.65 -9.17 -9.07
N GLU A 30 98.41 -9.50 -7.79
CA GLU A 30 97.06 -9.74 -7.26
C GLU A 30 96.26 -8.42 -7.16
N ILE A 31 96.94 -7.34 -6.76
CA ILE A 31 96.33 -5.99 -6.71
C ILE A 31 95.92 -5.52 -8.12
N GLN A 32 96.76 -5.74 -9.13
CA GLN A 32 96.42 -5.43 -10.53
C GLN A 32 95.26 -6.26 -11.08
N GLN A 33 95.14 -7.53 -10.67
CA GLN A 33 94.07 -8.42 -11.12
C GLN A 33 92.70 -8.05 -10.52
N HIS A 34 92.66 -7.59 -9.26
CA HIS A 34 91.41 -7.26 -8.57
C HIS A 34 90.91 -5.83 -8.78
N LEU A 35 91.80 -4.86 -8.94
CA LEU A 35 91.44 -3.43 -9.08
C LEU A 35 91.53 -2.91 -10.51
N GLY A 36 92.15 -3.67 -11.41
CA GLY A 36 92.41 -3.26 -12.80
C GLY A 36 93.66 -2.38 -12.94
N ALA A 37 94.34 -2.52 -14.08
CA ALA A 37 95.68 -1.95 -14.32
C ALA A 37 95.75 -0.43 -14.11
N SER A 38 94.70 0.31 -14.49
CA SER A 38 94.67 1.78 -14.41
C SER A 38 94.56 2.30 -12.97
N LEU A 39 93.79 1.62 -12.12
CA LEU A 39 93.54 2.05 -10.74
C LEU A 39 94.68 1.61 -9.81
N ALA A 40 95.25 0.42 -10.08
CA ALA A 40 96.44 -0.06 -9.39
C ALA A 40 97.66 0.87 -9.62
N GLN A 41 97.81 1.43 -10.82
CA GLN A 41 98.91 2.35 -11.15
C GLN A 41 98.83 3.66 -10.35
N VAL A 42 97.64 4.25 -10.21
CA VAL A 42 97.44 5.46 -9.40
C VAL A 42 97.74 5.21 -7.92
N LEU A 43 97.38 4.03 -7.41
CA LEU A 43 97.73 3.59 -6.06
C LEU A 43 99.24 3.47 -5.89
N PHE A 44 99.96 2.91 -6.86
CA PHE A 44 101.42 2.78 -6.80
C PHE A 44 102.15 4.12 -6.90
N ASP A 45 101.65 5.05 -7.72
CA ASP A 45 102.27 6.35 -7.94
C ASP A 45 102.14 7.29 -6.71
N TYR A 46 101.12 7.09 -5.87
CA TYR A 46 100.88 7.88 -4.64
C TYR A 46 101.28 7.15 -3.34
N SER A 47 101.85 5.94 -3.43
CA SER A 47 102.26 5.17 -2.27
C SER A 47 103.66 5.54 -1.76
N HIS A 48 103.88 5.44 -0.45
CA HIS A 48 105.17 5.72 0.18
C HIS A 48 106.24 4.72 -0.29
N ARG A 49 107.47 5.19 -0.57
CA ARG A 49 108.57 4.40 -1.19
C ARG A 49 108.95 3.12 -0.43
N GLU A 50 108.66 3.06 0.86
CA GLU A 50 108.92 1.89 1.72
C GLU A 50 107.83 0.83 1.59
N ALA A 51 106.57 1.22 1.33
CA ALA A 51 105.47 0.29 1.07
C ALA A 51 105.63 -0.43 -0.29
N MET A 52 106.22 0.25 -1.28
CA MET A 52 106.57 -0.34 -2.58
C MET A 52 107.61 -1.48 -2.45
N LYS A 53 108.57 -1.38 -1.53
CA LYS A 53 109.62 -2.39 -1.34
C LYS A 53 109.09 -3.72 -0.77
N LEU A 54 107.98 -3.69 -0.05
CA LEU A 54 107.34 -4.88 0.51
C LEU A 54 106.54 -5.68 -0.54
N LEU A 55 106.16 -5.04 -1.65
CA LEU A 55 105.33 -5.65 -2.70
C LEU A 55 106.13 -6.34 -3.83
N ASP A 56 107.45 -6.07 -3.93
CA ASP A 56 108.32 -6.51 -5.03
C ASP A 56 109.34 -7.62 -4.63
N SER A 57 109.09 -8.40 -3.57
CA SER A 57 110.04 -9.43 -3.13
C SER A 57 109.60 -10.88 -3.51
N ILE A 58 110.21 -11.44 -4.56
CA ILE A 58 110.26 -12.90 -4.86
C ILE A 58 111.75 -13.34 -4.86
N PRO A 59 112.09 -14.57 -4.42
CA PRO A 59 113.31 -14.86 -3.64
C PRO A 59 114.45 -15.50 -4.46
N SER A 60 115.70 -15.31 -4.04
CA SER A 60 116.77 -16.31 -4.28
C SER A 60 118.11 -16.01 -3.61
N ALA A 61 118.60 -17.05 -2.94
CA ALA A 61 119.91 -17.68 -3.13
C ALA A 61 121.21 -16.84 -3.18
N ARG A 62 122.09 -17.23 -2.24
CA ARG A 62 123.52 -17.52 -2.40
C ARG A 62 124.53 -16.36 -2.59
N LEU A 63 125.58 -16.55 -1.79
CA LEU A 63 127.01 -16.48 -2.12
C LEU A 63 127.81 -15.21 -1.75
N LEU A 64 128.69 -15.45 -0.76
CA LEU A 64 130.15 -15.27 -0.80
C LEU A 64 130.78 -13.87 -0.63
N GLN A 65 131.61 -13.81 0.44
CA GLN A 65 133.05 -13.47 0.43
C GLN A 65 133.36 -11.98 0.17
N GLU A 66 134.18 -11.25 0.94
CA GLU A 66 135.49 -11.57 1.52
C GLU A 66 135.83 -10.66 2.72
N SER A 67 136.59 -11.23 3.66
CA SER A 67 137.48 -10.57 4.63
C SER A 67 138.68 -9.89 3.91
N PRO A 68 139.59 -9.09 4.54
CA PRO A 68 140.53 -9.62 5.54
C PRO A 68 141.09 -8.61 6.57
N CYS A 69 141.63 -9.13 7.68
CA CYS A 69 143.06 -9.05 8.02
C CYS A 69 143.32 -9.47 9.48
N THR A 70 143.96 -10.62 9.59
CA THR A 70 144.66 -11.25 10.72
C THR A 70 145.94 -10.51 11.08
N VAL A 71 146.38 -10.58 12.36
CA VAL A 71 147.76 -10.80 12.86
C VAL A 71 147.63 -10.99 14.40
N GLN A 72 148.35 -11.84 15.14
CA GLN A 72 149.05 -13.11 14.95
C GLN A 72 149.54 -13.54 16.35
N ASP A 73 149.44 -14.84 16.64
CA ASP A 73 150.22 -15.71 17.54
C ASP A 73 150.91 -15.17 18.81
N CYS A 74 150.77 -15.93 19.92
CA CYS A 74 151.80 -16.92 20.26
C CYS A 74 151.31 -17.91 21.32
N ARG A 75 151.53 -19.18 21.01
CA ARG A 75 151.30 -20.37 21.82
C ARG A 75 152.68 -20.92 22.17
N SER A 76 152.94 -21.27 23.43
CA SER A 76 154.00 -22.24 23.76
C SER A 76 153.80 -22.83 25.14
N LYS A 77 153.76 -24.16 25.17
CA LYS A 77 153.88 -25.02 26.36
C LYS A 77 155.32 -25.54 26.46
N THR A 78 155.67 -25.94 27.68
CA THR A 78 156.53 -27.09 28.11
C THR A 78 157.99 -26.84 28.52
N ASP A 79 158.21 -27.02 29.83
CA ASP A 79 159.28 -27.67 30.58
C ASP A 79 160.76 -27.58 30.19
N ARG A 80 161.59 -27.25 31.20
CA ARG A 80 162.72 -28.11 31.60
C ARG A 80 163.22 -27.84 33.03
N SER A 81 163.50 -28.96 33.69
CA SER A 81 164.11 -29.18 35.01
C SER A 81 165.61 -28.81 35.05
N GLY A 82 166.14 -28.52 36.25
CA GLY A 82 167.60 -28.48 36.49
C GLY A 82 168.05 -27.75 37.75
N THR A 83 168.11 -28.50 38.84
CA THR A 83 168.79 -28.35 40.15
C THR A 83 170.10 -27.52 40.17
N TRP A 84 170.42 -26.81 41.28
CA TRP A 84 171.63 -26.94 42.13
C TRP A 84 171.81 -25.75 43.12
N SER A 85 171.79 -26.12 44.39
CA SER A 85 172.52 -25.68 45.60
C SER A 85 173.05 -24.25 45.80
N GLU A 86 172.67 -23.74 46.99
CA GLU A 86 173.47 -23.04 48.00
C GLU A 86 174.12 -21.69 47.68
N GLY A 87 173.74 -20.69 48.51
CA GLY A 87 174.76 -19.86 49.15
C GLY A 87 174.92 -18.42 48.66
N GLN A 88 174.12 -17.52 49.26
CA GLN A 88 174.49 -16.15 49.65
C GLN A 88 174.61 -15.07 48.55
N ARG A 89 173.50 -14.31 48.36
CA ARG A 89 173.36 -12.84 48.42
C ARG A 89 172.17 -12.37 47.57
N ILE A 90 170.94 -12.63 48.04
CA ILE A 90 169.67 -12.21 47.43
C ILE A 90 168.89 -11.43 48.48
N LEU A 91 168.57 -10.14 48.26
CA LEU A 91 167.43 -9.48 48.97
C LEU A 91 166.90 -8.12 48.45
N LYS A 92 167.16 -7.61 47.23
CA LYS A 92 166.64 -6.24 46.90
C LYS A 92 166.00 -5.96 45.54
N SER A 93 166.14 -6.79 44.50
CA SER A 93 165.65 -6.45 43.15
C SER A 93 164.41 -7.20 42.64
N HIS A 94 164.01 -8.33 43.24
CA HIS A 94 162.83 -9.10 42.79
C HIS A 94 161.49 -8.61 43.35
N VAL A 95 161.48 -7.86 44.46
CA VAL A 95 160.23 -7.39 45.09
C VAL A 95 159.48 -6.35 44.24
N HIS A 96 160.17 -5.60 43.38
CA HIS A 96 159.57 -4.48 42.64
C HIS A 96 158.87 -4.88 41.33
N HIS A 97 159.20 -6.04 40.74
CA HIS A 97 158.56 -6.49 39.50
C HIS A 97 157.19 -7.15 39.78
N ASP A 98 157.10 -7.95 40.84
CA ASP A 98 155.85 -8.66 41.20
C ASP A 98 154.75 -7.70 41.69
N ILE A 99 155.12 -6.59 42.36
CA ILE A 99 154.15 -5.57 42.83
C ILE A 99 153.48 -4.85 41.64
N LEU A 100 154.22 -4.57 40.56
CA LEU A 100 153.68 -3.86 39.39
C LEU A 100 152.77 -4.76 38.54
N ALA A 101 153.09 -6.05 38.39
CA ALA A 101 152.22 -7.00 37.71
C ALA A 101 150.91 -7.23 38.48
N LEU A 102 150.97 -7.37 39.81
CA LEU A 102 149.80 -7.44 40.68
C LEU A 102 148.93 -6.17 40.60
N GLY A 103 149.55 -4.99 40.49
CA GLY A 103 148.85 -3.71 40.29
C GLY A 103 148.13 -3.62 38.94
N GLY A 104 148.74 -4.08 37.86
CA GLY A 104 148.15 -4.08 36.52
C GLY A 104 146.97 -5.06 36.36
N ASP A 105 147.07 -6.24 36.97
CA ASP A 105 145.99 -7.22 36.97
C ASP A 105 144.83 -6.80 37.88
N ALA A 106 145.11 -6.19 39.03
CA ALA A 106 144.10 -5.58 39.88
C ALA A 106 143.36 -4.44 39.16
N LEU A 107 144.09 -3.57 38.43
CA LEU A 107 143.48 -2.47 37.68
C LEU A 107 142.59 -2.97 36.53
N ARG A 108 143.04 -3.97 35.75
CA ARG A 108 142.22 -4.57 34.69
C ARG A 108 140.97 -5.26 35.23
N LYS A 109 141.07 -5.91 36.39
CA LYS A 109 139.92 -6.53 37.04
C LYS A 109 138.91 -5.49 37.52
N VAL A 110 139.37 -4.42 38.17
CA VAL A 110 138.50 -3.30 38.58
C VAL A 110 137.89 -2.61 37.37
N GLN A 111 138.64 -2.42 36.28
CA GLN A 111 138.12 -1.82 35.06
C GLN A 111 137.08 -2.72 34.37
N ALA A 112 137.30 -4.03 34.29
CA ALA A 112 136.32 -4.97 33.77
C ALA A 112 135.05 -5.05 34.65
N GLU A 113 135.19 -4.96 35.98
CA GLU A 113 134.07 -4.89 36.92
C GLU A 113 133.28 -3.58 36.78
N ILE A 114 133.96 -2.44 36.62
CA ILE A 114 133.32 -1.14 36.38
C ILE A 114 132.61 -1.14 35.02
N GLU A 115 133.24 -1.65 33.97
CA GLU A 115 132.63 -1.75 32.64
C GLU A 115 131.44 -2.72 32.61
N ALA A 116 131.54 -3.86 33.30
CA ALA A 116 130.43 -4.81 33.44
C ALA A 116 129.27 -4.20 34.24
N MET A 117 129.56 -3.48 35.34
CA MET A 117 128.55 -2.78 36.11
C MET A 117 127.91 -1.64 35.30
N ALA A 118 128.69 -0.89 34.53
CA ALA A 118 128.18 0.17 33.66
C ALA A 118 127.31 -0.40 32.53
N ARG A 119 127.71 -1.50 31.89
CA ARG A 119 126.90 -2.19 30.87
C ARG A 119 125.61 -2.74 31.45
N SER A 120 125.66 -3.41 32.59
CA SER A 120 124.47 -3.92 33.29
C SER A 120 123.50 -2.77 33.63
N LYS A 121 123.99 -1.66 34.19
CA LYS A 121 123.14 -0.48 34.47
C LYS A 121 122.52 0.11 33.21
N LEU A 122 123.29 0.18 32.11
CA LEU A 122 122.81 0.73 30.85
C LEU A 122 121.78 -0.19 30.19
N GLU A 123 121.96 -1.51 30.29
CA GLU A 123 120.97 -2.52 29.87
C GLU A 123 119.71 -2.45 30.74
N ASP A 124 119.83 -2.34 32.06
CA ASP A 124 118.71 -2.19 32.98
C ASP A 124 117.91 -0.90 32.69
N GLU A 125 118.60 0.24 32.50
CA GLU A 125 117.98 1.50 32.10
C GLU A 125 117.31 1.41 30.72
N PHE A 126 117.90 0.66 29.78
CA PHE A 126 117.32 0.45 28.46
C PHE A 126 116.06 -0.42 28.53
N ILE A 127 116.08 -1.50 29.31
CA ILE A 127 114.94 -2.38 29.55
C ILE A 127 113.81 -1.61 30.25
N GLU A 128 114.13 -0.82 31.27
CA GLU A 128 113.15 0.02 31.97
C GLU A 128 112.51 1.05 31.02
N LYS A 129 113.31 1.74 30.22
CA LYS A 129 112.80 2.68 29.20
C LYS A 129 111.96 1.98 28.14
N SER A 130 112.34 0.78 27.72
CA SER A 130 111.58 -0.04 26.76
C SER A 130 110.21 -0.43 27.32
N HIS A 131 110.17 -0.97 28.55
CA HIS A 131 108.92 -1.29 29.24
C HIS A 131 108.05 -0.07 29.50
N MET A 132 108.64 1.07 29.86
CA MET A 132 107.91 2.33 30.03
C MET A 132 107.29 2.80 28.69
N LEU A 133 108.04 2.71 27.60
CA LEU A 133 107.54 3.07 26.27
C LEU A 133 106.42 2.12 25.81
N GLU A 134 106.57 0.82 26.05
CA GLU A 134 105.53 -0.17 25.76
C GLU A 134 104.28 0.06 26.61
N ALA A 135 104.43 0.33 27.91
CA ALA A 135 103.32 0.68 28.80
C ALA A 135 102.63 1.98 28.36
N LYS A 136 103.38 2.98 27.91
CA LYS A 136 102.83 4.23 27.36
C LYS A 136 102.06 3.99 26.06
N LYS A 137 102.55 3.13 25.16
CA LYS A 137 101.83 2.70 23.96
C LYS A 137 100.51 2.02 24.33
N ARG A 138 100.55 1.03 25.23
CA ARG A 138 99.35 0.31 25.69
C ARG A 138 98.32 1.25 26.33
N ARG A 139 98.75 2.20 27.16
CA ARG A 139 97.87 3.22 27.75
C ARG A 139 97.25 4.13 26.71
N THR A 140 98.01 4.54 25.70
CA THR A 140 97.51 5.40 24.61
C THR A 140 96.51 4.66 23.75
N ILE A 141 96.80 3.42 23.38
CA ILE A 141 95.87 2.55 22.63
C ILE A 141 94.58 2.32 23.42
N LYS A 142 94.70 2.02 24.73
CA LYS A 142 93.53 1.83 25.60
C LYS A 142 92.66 3.08 25.68
N ARG A 143 93.26 4.26 25.90
CA ARG A 143 92.52 5.52 25.92
C ARG A 143 91.81 5.79 24.59
N ASN A 144 92.49 5.60 23.46
CA ASN A 144 91.88 5.80 22.14
C ASN A 144 90.73 4.81 21.90
N ALA A 145 90.87 3.55 22.33
CA ALA A 145 89.80 2.56 22.23
C ALA A 145 88.59 2.94 23.10
N GLU A 146 88.83 3.41 24.33
CA GLU A 146 87.76 3.90 25.22
C GLU A 146 87.04 5.12 24.65
N GLU A 147 87.78 6.07 24.05
CA GLU A 147 87.20 7.24 23.39
C GLU A 147 86.37 6.85 22.17
N ILE A 148 86.87 5.95 21.32
CA ILE A 148 86.11 5.40 20.19
C ILE A 148 84.85 4.69 20.69
N HIS A 149 84.95 3.85 21.72
CA HIS A 149 83.80 3.17 22.30
C HIS A 149 82.75 4.15 22.82
N ALA A 150 83.17 5.19 23.57
CA ALA A 150 82.27 6.22 24.07
C ALA A 150 81.54 6.96 22.93
N THR A 151 82.26 7.37 21.88
CA THR A 151 81.64 8.05 20.73
C THR A 151 80.62 7.17 19.99
N TYR A 152 80.90 5.89 19.82
CA TYR A 152 79.95 4.97 19.20
C TYR A 152 78.77 4.64 20.11
N GLU A 153 78.99 4.51 21.41
CA GLU A 153 77.92 4.28 22.40
C GLU A 153 76.95 5.47 22.43
N GLU A 154 77.46 6.71 22.47
CA GLU A 154 76.65 7.92 22.33
C GLU A 154 75.86 7.96 21.01
N TYR A 155 76.49 7.57 19.90
CA TYR A 155 75.82 7.48 18.60
C TYR A 155 74.73 6.41 18.58
N PHE A 156 74.99 5.23 19.17
CA PHE A 156 74.01 4.16 19.28
C PHE A 156 72.82 4.57 20.13
N GLU A 157 73.05 5.17 21.30
CA GLU A 157 71.99 5.69 22.17
C GLU A 157 71.16 6.77 21.46
N ALA A 158 71.81 7.73 20.80
CA ALA A 158 71.12 8.76 20.03
C ALA A 158 70.27 8.17 18.88
N THR A 159 70.82 7.20 18.15
CA THR A 159 70.11 6.53 17.05
C THR A 159 68.95 5.68 17.56
N GLN A 160 69.11 4.98 18.69
CA GLN A 160 68.03 4.23 19.33
C GLN A 160 66.91 5.15 19.81
N HIS A 161 67.26 6.30 20.39
CA HIS A 161 66.29 7.30 20.82
C HIS A 161 65.49 7.86 19.64
N ASP A 162 66.16 8.31 18.58
CA ASP A 162 65.52 8.82 17.36
C ASP A 162 64.62 7.76 16.69
N LEU A 163 65.07 6.51 16.63
CA LEU A 163 64.26 5.40 16.12
C LEU A 163 63.00 5.17 16.98
N LYS A 164 63.14 5.22 18.31
CA LYS A 164 62.03 5.05 19.23
C LYS A 164 61.01 6.19 19.11
N GLU A 165 61.47 7.42 18.98
CA GLU A 165 60.60 8.58 18.75
C GLU A 165 59.85 8.48 17.43
N LYS A 166 60.53 8.12 16.34
CA LYS A 166 59.91 7.90 15.03
C LYS A 166 58.88 6.78 15.07
N LEU A 167 59.23 5.63 15.66
CA LEU A 167 58.32 4.50 15.79
C LEU A 167 57.09 4.87 16.63
N GLN A 168 57.27 5.67 17.69
CA GLN A 168 56.17 6.16 18.51
C GLN A 168 55.28 7.14 17.73
N ALA A 169 55.85 8.04 16.94
CA ALA A 169 55.10 8.95 16.08
C ALA A 169 54.29 8.21 15.02
N ASP A 170 54.92 7.26 14.31
CA ASP A 170 54.27 6.42 13.29
C ASP A 170 53.16 5.55 13.90
N TRP A 171 53.40 4.98 15.09
CA TRP A 171 52.39 4.22 15.81
C TRP A 171 51.18 5.08 16.18
N MET A 172 51.41 6.32 16.63
CA MET A 172 50.33 7.24 16.97
C MET A 172 49.54 7.68 15.74
N ASP A 173 50.21 7.99 14.62
CA ASP A 173 49.54 8.33 13.35
C ASP A 173 48.72 7.15 12.82
N ALA A 174 49.29 5.94 12.80
CA ALA A 174 48.59 4.71 12.39
C ALA A 174 47.37 4.45 13.28
N LYS A 175 47.49 4.63 14.60
CA LYS A 175 46.37 4.49 15.54
C LYS A 175 45.27 5.51 15.29
N VAL A 176 45.62 6.76 15.01
CA VAL A 176 44.65 7.82 14.68
C VAL A 176 43.93 7.51 13.37
N LYS A 177 44.65 7.10 12.32
CA LYS A 177 44.07 6.69 11.04
C LYS A 177 43.13 5.50 11.20
N HIS A 178 43.57 4.45 11.91
CA HIS A 178 42.76 3.28 12.19
C HIS A 178 41.49 3.63 12.97
N ASN A 179 41.59 4.44 14.02
CA ASN A 179 40.42 4.88 14.79
C ASN A 179 39.43 5.69 13.92
N LYS A 180 39.93 6.54 13.03
CA LYS A 180 39.10 7.31 12.10
C LYS A 180 38.36 6.40 11.11
N GLU A 181 39.04 5.40 10.56
CA GLU A 181 38.44 4.41 9.66
C GLU A 181 37.43 3.52 10.38
N LEU A 182 37.76 3.04 11.58
CA LEU A 182 36.84 2.28 12.42
C LEU A 182 35.59 3.10 12.75
N GLN A 183 35.74 4.38 13.13
CA GLN A 183 34.60 5.24 13.41
C GLN A 183 33.73 5.45 12.16
N LYS A 184 34.33 5.67 10.98
CA LYS A 184 33.59 5.77 9.71
C LYS A 184 32.82 4.48 9.41
N ALA A 185 33.45 3.33 9.58
CA ALA A 185 32.80 2.03 9.37
C ALA A 185 31.64 1.81 10.34
N VAL A 186 31.81 2.15 11.62
CA VAL A 186 30.76 2.06 12.64
C VAL A 186 29.60 3.01 12.34
N VAL A 187 29.87 4.25 11.93
CA VAL A 187 28.80 5.21 11.58
C VAL A 187 28.04 4.73 10.34
N LYS A 188 28.75 4.23 9.32
CA LYS A 188 28.12 3.70 8.10
C LYS A 188 27.24 2.50 8.40
N THR A 189 27.74 1.50 9.13
CA THR A 189 26.95 0.31 9.48
C THR A 189 25.73 0.67 10.33
N ARG A 190 25.86 1.62 11.26
CA ARG A 190 24.71 2.13 12.04
C ARG A 190 23.67 2.80 11.15
N LEU A 191 24.10 3.62 10.19
CA LEU A 191 23.20 4.32 9.27
C LEU A 191 22.48 3.33 8.35
N ASP A 192 23.21 2.38 7.76
CA ASP A 192 22.64 1.34 6.89
C ASP A 192 21.64 0.46 7.65
N THR A 193 21.99 0.03 8.88
CA THR A 193 21.10 -0.76 9.74
C THR A 193 19.84 0.02 10.11
N THR A 194 19.98 1.30 10.47
CA THR A 194 18.84 2.16 10.81
C THR A 194 17.92 2.34 9.61
N HIS A 195 18.48 2.57 8.42
CA HIS A 195 17.70 2.71 7.20
C HIS A 195 16.94 1.43 6.86
N ASP A 196 17.57 0.27 6.97
CA ASP A 196 16.94 -1.03 6.69
C ASP A 196 15.82 -1.37 7.69
N VAL A 197 16.02 -1.09 8.98
CA VAL A 197 14.98 -1.22 10.01
C VAL A 197 13.80 -0.29 9.71
N LEU A 198 14.06 0.99 9.43
CA LEU A 198 13.01 1.96 9.10
C LEU A 198 12.24 1.56 7.84
N ARG A 199 12.93 1.03 6.81
CA ARG A 199 12.29 0.53 5.59
C ARG A 199 11.34 -0.62 5.89
N ARG A 200 11.77 -1.61 6.69
CA ARG A 200 10.93 -2.75 7.11
C ARG A 200 9.74 -2.30 7.96
N MET A 201 9.96 -1.39 8.92
CA MET A 201 8.88 -0.82 9.73
C MET A 201 7.85 -0.10 8.88
N ARG A 202 8.28 0.70 7.89
CA ARG A 202 7.36 1.38 6.97
C ARG A 202 6.51 0.40 6.16
N LEU A 203 7.12 -0.67 5.63
CA LEU A 203 6.40 -1.70 4.88
C LEU A 203 5.35 -2.39 5.77
N GLN A 204 5.72 -2.80 6.99
CA GLN A 204 4.78 -3.40 7.94
C GLN A 204 3.67 -2.42 8.34
N THR A 205 4.01 -1.17 8.60
CA THR A 205 3.02 -0.13 8.94
C THR A 205 2.03 0.07 7.79
N CYS A 206 2.51 0.16 6.55
CA CYS A 206 1.64 0.28 5.37
C CYS A 206 0.72 -0.93 5.21
N TYR A 207 1.25 -2.13 5.43
CA TYR A 207 0.46 -3.36 5.38
C TYR A 207 -0.64 -3.38 6.45
N ILE A 208 -0.30 -3.06 7.71
CA ILE A 208 -1.27 -3.00 8.82
C ILE A 208 -2.32 -1.93 8.57
N LEU A 209 -1.92 -0.71 8.16
CA LEU A 209 -2.85 0.36 7.84
C LEU A 209 -3.80 -0.02 6.70
N THR A 210 -3.29 -0.62 5.63
CA THR A 210 -4.10 -1.02 4.47
C THR A 210 -5.07 -2.13 4.83
N SER A 211 -4.60 -3.16 5.55
CA SER A 211 -5.46 -4.27 6.00
C SER A 211 -6.54 -3.82 6.98
N LEU A 212 -6.21 -2.95 7.94
CA LEU A 212 -7.16 -2.36 8.88
C LEU A 212 -8.17 -1.45 8.16
N HIS A 213 -7.71 -0.63 7.22
CA HIS A 213 -8.60 0.22 6.43
C HIS A 213 -9.58 -0.61 5.59
N ASN A 214 -9.09 -1.66 4.93
CA ASN A 214 -9.93 -2.54 4.12
C ASN A 214 -10.94 -3.31 4.97
N SER A 215 -10.55 -3.84 6.12
CA SER A 215 -11.48 -4.53 7.02
C SER A 215 -12.55 -3.58 7.57
N PHE A 216 -12.17 -2.35 7.93
CA PHE A 216 -13.11 -1.32 8.34
C PHE A 216 -14.10 -0.93 7.21
N GLN A 217 -13.60 -0.71 6.00
CA GLN A 217 -14.44 -0.43 4.83
C GLN A 217 -15.42 -1.56 4.54
N GLN A 218 -14.97 -2.81 4.63
CA GLN A 218 -15.82 -3.97 4.43
C GLN A 218 -16.92 -4.07 5.50
N SER A 219 -16.57 -3.83 6.77
CA SER A 219 -17.53 -3.78 7.88
C SER A 219 -18.58 -2.68 7.67
N LEU A 220 -18.16 -1.48 7.27
CA LEU A 220 -19.07 -0.37 6.95
C LEU A 220 -20.00 -0.69 5.78
N ARG A 221 -19.49 -1.31 4.71
CA ARG A 221 -20.33 -1.75 3.58
C ARG A 221 -21.38 -2.77 4.02
N ALA A 222 -20.97 -3.79 4.75
CA ALA A 222 -21.88 -4.80 5.28
C ALA A 222 -22.92 -4.21 6.26
N GLN A 223 -22.55 -3.20 7.05
CA GLN A 223 -23.50 -2.49 7.91
C GLN A 223 -24.52 -1.70 7.09
N LYS A 224 -24.08 -0.96 6.06
CA LYS A 224 -24.97 -0.21 5.15
C LYS A 224 -25.93 -1.14 4.43
N GLU A 225 -25.44 -2.26 3.90
CA GLU A 225 -26.27 -3.26 3.21
C GLU A 225 -27.33 -3.86 4.15
N ARG A 226 -26.96 -4.20 5.39
CA ARG A 226 -27.92 -4.66 6.40
C ARG A 226 -28.99 -3.61 6.68
N MET A 227 -28.60 -2.35 6.88
CA MET A 227 -29.55 -1.26 7.12
C MET A 227 -30.49 -1.03 5.93
N ILE A 228 -30.00 -1.12 4.70
CA ILE A 228 -30.83 -1.04 3.48
C ILE A 228 -31.79 -2.22 3.42
N ALA A 229 -31.34 -3.44 3.71
CA ALA A 229 -32.20 -4.63 3.73
C ALA A 229 -33.31 -4.51 4.79
N ASP A 230 -32.98 -4.06 6.00
CA ASP A 230 -33.94 -3.83 7.08
C ASP A 230 -34.95 -2.74 6.71
N PHE A 231 -34.48 -1.63 6.15
CA PHE A 231 -35.35 -0.56 5.66
C PHE A 231 -36.31 -1.06 4.58
N ASN A 232 -35.80 -1.79 3.59
CA ASN A 232 -36.63 -2.37 2.52
C ASN A 232 -37.66 -3.35 3.07
N LYS A 233 -37.31 -4.14 4.11
CA LYS A 233 -38.25 -5.03 4.79
C LYS A 233 -39.36 -4.25 5.48
N ILE A 234 -39.04 -3.15 6.17
CA ILE A 234 -40.02 -2.27 6.81
C ILE A 234 -40.95 -1.67 5.76
N VAL A 235 -40.39 -1.10 4.68
CA VAL A 235 -41.16 -0.47 3.59
C VAL A 235 -42.10 -1.48 2.92
N ARG A 236 -41.61 -2.68 2.59
CA ARG A 236 -42.47 -3.74 2.01
C ARG A 236 -43.61 -4.12 2.95
N LYS A 237 -43.34 -4.28 4.25
CA LYS A 237 -44.38 -4.57 5.25
C LYS A 237 -45.43 -3.46 5.32
N GLN A 238 -44.99 -2.19 5.30
CA GLN A 238 -45.91 -1.05 5.30
C GLN A 238 -46.77 -0.99 4.03
N HIS A 239 -46.19 -1.26 2.86
CA HIS A 239 -46.96 -1.33 1.62
C HIS A 239 -48.03 -2.42 1.64
N VAL A 240 -47.69 -3.64 2.08
CA VAL A 240 -48.67 -4.74 2.20
C VAL A 240 -49.79 -4.37 3.16
N ASN A 241 -49.46 -3.76 4.31
CA ASN A 241 -50.47 -3.31 5.28
C ASN A 241 -51.36 -2.20 4.70
N LEU A 242 -50.79 -1.25 3.97
CA LEU A 242 -51.53 -0.17 3.33
C LEU A 242 -52.46 -0.71 2.26
N GLU A 243 -51.99 -1.63 1.42
CA GLU A 243 -52.79 -2.26 0.36
C GLU A 243 -53.94 -3.08 0.94
N ALA A 244 -53.71 -3.82 2.03
CA ALA A 244 -54.78 -4.50 2.77
C ALA A 244 -55.82 -3.51 3.32
N ARG A 245 -55.38 -2.35 3.84
CA ARG A 245 -56.29 -1.31 4.34
C ARG A 245 -57.09 -0.64 3.23
N ILE A 246 -56.47 -0.39 2.07
CA ILE A 246 -57.15 0.15 0.89
C ILE A 246 -58.24 -0.82 0.43
N ARG A 247 -57.90 -2.10 0.23
CA ARG A 247 -58.86 -3.14 -0.16
C ARG A 247 -60.04 -3.24 0.81
N GLU A 248 -59.78 -3.15 2.11
CA GLU A 248 -60.83 -3.20 3.12
C GLU A 248 -61.76 -1.98 3.05
N VAL A 249 -61.21 -0.78 2.81
CA VAL A 249 -62.01 0.44 2.62
C VAL A 249 -62.85 0.35 1.34
N GLU A 250 -62.26 -0.12 0.23
CA GLU A 250 -62.96 -0.31 -1.04
C GLU A 250 -64.12 -1.31 -0.90
N ARG A 251 -63.89 -2.44 -0.21
CA ARG A 251 -64.93 -3.43 0.09
C ARG A 251 -66.08 -2.80 0.86
N LYS A 252 -65.80 -2.10 1.97
CA LYS A 252 -66.84 -1.42 2.76
C LYS A 252 -67.61 -0.39 1.94
N LYS A 253 -66.92 0.40 1.11
CA LYS A 253 -67.57 1.41 0.27
C LYS A 253 -68.45 0.78 -0.81
N MET A 254 -68.03 -0.35 -1.38
CA MET A 254 -68.84 -1.09 -2.32
C MET A 254 -70.11 -1.65 -1.66
N GLU A 255 -70.00 -2.21 -0.45
CA GLU A 255 -71.16 -2.68 0.33
C GLU A 255 -72.13 -1.54 0.69
N GLU A 256 -71.61 -0.39 1.11
CA GLU A 256 -72.41 0.82 1.36
C GLU A 256 -73.16 1.28 0.10
N LEU A 257 -72.46 1.36 -1.04
CA LEU A 257 -73.07 1.76 -2.32
C LEU A 257 -74.15 0.78 -2.80
N LEU A 258 -73.93 -0.53 -2.65
CA LEU A 258 -74.92 -1.55 -2.99
C LEU A 258 -76.17 -1.42 -2.11
N SER A 259 -75.98 -1.17 -0.81
CA SER A 259 -77.09 -0.96 0.13
C SER A 259 -77.88 0.30 -0.23
N GLN A 260 -77.20 1.41 -0.51
CA GLN A 260 -77.83 2.66 -0.95
C GLN A 260 -78.59 2.50 -2.27
N ARG A 261 -78.02 1.78 -3.23
CA ARG A 261 -78.68 1.48 -4.50
C ARG A 261 -79.96 0.70 -4.28
N TYR A 262 -79.93 -0.33 -3.44
CA TYR A 262 -81.10 -1.13 -3.12
C TYR A 262 -82.19 -0.30 -2.42
N GLU A 263 -81.82 0.55 -1.46
CA GLU A 263 -82.75 1.47 -0.80
C GLU A 263 -83.42 2.45 -1.79
N LEU A 264 -82.64 2.99 -2.73
CA LEU A 264 -83.15 3.87 -3.78
C LEU A 264 -84.08 3.13 -4.75
N GLU A 265 -83.75 1.89 -5.14
CA GLU A 265 -84.59 1.06 -5.99
C GLU A 265 -85.93 0.75 -5.32
N ILE A 266 -85.94 0.40 -4.03
CA ILE A 266 -87.19 0.19 -3.26
C ILE A 266 -87.99 1.49 -3.16
N ARG A 267 -87.34 2.62 -2.82
CA ARG A 267 -88.02 3.91 -2.69
C ARG A 267 -88.68 4.31 -4.01
N ASN A 268 -87.95 4.19 -5.12
CA ASN A 268 -88.48 4.47 -6.44
C ASN A 268 -89.67 3.55 -6.80
N ALA A 269 -89.58 2.25 -6.52
CA ALA A 269 -90.70 1.33 -6.72
C ALA A 269 -91.92 1.72 -5.87
N THR A 270 -91.70 2.12 -4.62
CA THR A 270 -92.75 2.59 -3.70
C THR A 270 -93.40 3.86 -4.23
N ASP A 271 -92.61 4.82 -4.71
CA ASP A 271 -93.11 6.08 -5.29
C ASP A 271 -93.96 5.82 -6.54
N ILE A 272 -93.51 4.92 -7.44
CA ILE A 272 -94.27 4.52 -8.63
C ILE A 272 -95.61 3.88 -8.24
N ILE A 273 -95.60 2.96 -7.26
CA ILE A 273 -96.82 2.32 -6.77
C ILE A 273 -97.76 3.36 -6.16
N TYR A 274 -97.23 4.29 -5.35
CA TYR A 274 -98.01 5.35 -4.75
C TYR A 274 -98.71 6.21 -5.81
N VAL A 275 -97.97 6.68 -6.81
CA VAL A 275 -98.53 7.47 -7.93
C VAL A 275 -99.60 6.67 -8.67
N LEU A 276 -99.34 5.40 -8.98
CA LEU A 276 -100.31 4.52 -9.65
C LEU A 276 -101.61 4.38 -8.83
N CYS A 277 -101.51 4.15 -7.52
CA CYS A 277 -102.66 4.06 -6.63
C CYS A 277 -103.45 5.37 -6.58
N MET A 278 -102.76 6.52 -6.49
CA MET A 278 -103.41 7.83 -6.47
C MET A 278 -104.13 8.14 -7.78
N GLU A 279 -103.52 7.83 -8.92
CA GLU A 279 -104.17 7.99 -10.23
C GLU A 279 -105.34 7.03 -10.42
N ARG A 280 -105.26 5.80 -9.89
CA ARG A 280 -106.40 4.87 -9.88
C ARG A 280 -107.58 5.42 -9.08
N LEU A 281 -107.33 5.90 -7.86
CA LEU A 281 -108.37 6.52 -7.02
C LEU A 281 -109.00 7.74 -7.71
N ARG A 282 -108.18 8.56 -8.36
CA ARG A 282 -108.65 9.70 -9.14
C ARG A 282 -109.54 9.26 -10.31
N ASN A 283 -109.13 8.24 -11.05
CA ASN A 283 -109.89 7.68 -12.16
C ASN A 283 -111.23 7.09 -11.68
N ASP A 284 -111.22 6.28 -10.62
CA ASP A 284 -112.42 5.71 -10.03
C ASP A 284 -113.40 6.80 -9.59
N SER A 285 -112.90 7.88 -8.98
CA SER A 285 -113.72 9.05 -8.63
C SER A 285 -114.32 9.74 -9.86
N GLN A 286 -113.57 9.87 -10.96
CA GLN A 286 -114.07 10.45 -12.21
C GLN A 286 -115.14 9.57 -12.85
N ILE A 287 -114.92 8.25 -12.91
CA ILE A 287 -115.90 7.29 -13.41
C ILE A 287 -117.18 7.34 -12.57
N HIS A 288 -117.08 7.35 -11.24
CA HIS A 288 -118.26 7.48 -10.38
C HIS A 288 -119.00 8.80 -10.57
N ALA A 289 -118.29 9.92 -10.79
CA ALA A 289 -118.93 11.20 -11.10
C ALA A 289 -119.69 11.14 -12.44
N ILE A 290 -119.09 10.52 -13.46
CA ILE A 290 -119.72 10.32 -14.78
C ILE A 290 -120.96 9.42 -14.66
N HIS A 291 -120.84 8.27 -13.98
CA HIS A 291 -121.97 7.36 -13.76
C HIS A 291 -123.12 8.06 -13.03
N ARG A 292 -122.84 8.80 -11.94
CA ARG A 292 -123.87 9.54 -11.21
C ARG A 292 -124.59 10.55 -12.12
N HIS A 293 -123.86 11.31 -12.91
CA HIS A 293 -124.44 12.26 -13.85
C HIS A 293 -125.33 11.57 -14.91
N PHE A 294 -124.92 10.40 -15.41
CA PHE A 294 -125.77 9.63 -16.34
C PHE A 294 -126.97 9.00 -15.66
N GLU A 295 -126.86 8.50 -14.43
CA GLU A 295 -128.01 8.01 -13.65
C GLU A 295 -129.03 9.12 -13.41
N GLU A 296 -128.58 10.33 -13.07
CA GLU A 296 -129.45 11.51 -12.92
C GLU A 296 -130.14 11.86 -14.23
N LYS A 297 -129.41 11.86 -15.36
CA LYS A 297 -130.00 12.05 -16.69
C LYS A 297 -131.02 10.98 -17.04
N ILE A 298 -130.73 9.71 -16.75
CA ILE A 298 -131.64 8.59 -17.00
C ILE A 298 -132.91 8.78 -16.17
N LYS A 299 -132.81 9.12 -14.88
CA LYS A 299 -133.96 9.40 -14.03
C LYS A 299 -134.80 10.55 -14.58
N PHE A 300 -134.16 11.66 -14.95
CA PHE A 300 -134.85 12.79 -15.59
C PHE A 300 -135.58 12.38 -16.87
N LEU A 301 -134.95 11.58 -17.73
CA LEU A 301 -135.58 11.08 -18.96
C LEU A 301 -136.78 10.16 -18.66
N HIS A 302 -136.69 9.29 -17.66
CA HIS A 302 -137.83 8.47 -17.22
C HIS A 302 -138.98 9.33 -16.70
N GLU A 303 -138.71 10.40 -15.96
CA GLU A 303 -139.74 11.35 -15.53
C GLU A 303 -140.39 12.07 -16.71
N VAL A 304 -139.61 12.45 -17.72
CA VAL A 304 -140.13 13.06 -18.95
C VAL A 304 -141.01 12.06 -19.72
N ILE A 305 -140.56 10.82 -19.89
CA ILE A 305 -141.34 9.75 -20.54
C ILE A 305 -142.66 9.52 -19.79
N ALA A 306 -142.63 9.41 -18.46
CA ALA A 306 -143.84 9.22 -17.66
C ALA A 306 -144.85 10.36 -17.83
N LYS A 307 -144.37 11.62 -17.88
CA LYS A 307 -145.24 12.78 -18.19
C LYS A 307 -145.82 12.70 -19.60
N GLN A 308 -145.00 12.29 -20.58
CA GLN A 308 -145.45 12.11 -21.96
C GLN A 308 -146.52 11.01 -22.07
N ASP A 309 -146.34 9.90 -21.36
CA ASP A 309 -147.31 8.80 -21.29
C ASP A 309 -148.63 9.24 -20.64
N GLU A 310 -148.57 10.05 -19.59
CA GLU A 310 -149.76 10.64 -18.97
C GLU A 310 -150.52 11.54 -19.96
N ILE A 311 -149.80 12.40 -20.70
CA ILE A 311 -150.38 13.24 -21.75
C ILE A 311 -151.01 12.37 -22.86
N MET A 312 -150.30 11.33 -23.32
CA MET A 312 -150.84 10.40 -24.31
C MET A 312 -152.09 9.68 -23.81
N ASN A 313 -152.14 9.26 -22.54
CA ASN A 313 -153.31 8.64 -21.95
C ASN A 313 -154.50 9.61 -21.86
N ILE A 314 -154.26 10.88 -21.50
CA ILE A 314 -155.28 11.94 -21.52
C ILE A 314 -155.79 12.15 -22.96
N MET A 315 -154.89 12.26 -23.94
CA MET A 315 -155.26 12.40 -25.35
C MET A 315 -156.06 11.20 -25.84
N LYS A 316 -155.63 9.97 -25.54
CA LYS A 316 -156.37 8.73 -25.87
C LYS A 316 -157.78 8.77 -25.27
N LYS A 317 -157.91 9.18 -24.01
CA LYS A 317 -159.22 9.32 -23.34
C LYS A 317 -160.10 10.39 -24.00
N MET A 318 -159.53 11.53 -24.36
CA MET A 318 -160.25 12.57 -25.11
C MET A 318 -160.72 12.08 -26.48
N ILE A 319 -159.87 11.32 -27.20
CA ILE A 319 -160.23 10.72 -28.49
C ILE A 319 -161.38 9.72 -28.30
N THR A 320 -161.32 8.83 -27.31
CA THR A 320 -162.42 7.90 -27.03
C THR A 320 -163.71 8.63 -26.64
N GLU A 321 -163.64 9.65 -25.78
CA GLU A 321 -164.81 10.46 -25.42
C GLU A 321 -165.40 11.21 -26.62
N CYS A 322 -164.54 11.71 -27.53
CA CYS A 322 -164.98 12.34 -28.76
C CYS A 322 -165.64 11.32 -29.70
N ARG A 323 -165.09 10.10 -29.81
CA ARG A 323 -165.65 9.01 -30.60
C ARG A 323 -167.02 8.60 -30.07
N ASP A 324 -167.17 8.42 -28.76
CA ASP A 324 -168.45 8.06 -28.12
C ASP A 324 -169.50 9.17 -28.29
N LYS A 325 -169.10 10.44 -28.19
CA LYS A 325 -169.96 11.60 -28.50
C LYS A 325 -170.37 11.62 -29.96
N ASN A 326 -169.45 11.27 -30.87
CA ASN A 326 -169.74 11.24 -32.31
C ASN A 326 -170.76 10.14 -32.63
N VAL A 327 -170.59 8.94 -32.07
CA VAL A 327 -171.55 7.82 -32.22
C VAL A 327 -172.94 8.22 -31.69
N THR A 328 -173.03 8.85 -30.52
CA THR A 328 -174.32 9.31 -29.99
C THR A 328 -174.94 10.47 -30.78
N LEU A 329 -174.14 11.34 -31.37
CA LEU A 329 -174.59 12.36 -32.32
C LEU A 329 -175.12 11.72 -33.61
N GLU A 330 -174.43 10.72 -34.12
CA GLU A 330 -174.78 9.97 -35.32
C GLU A 330 -176.10 9.19 -35.12
N GLU A 331 -176.31 8.59 -33.95
CA GLU A 331 -177.58 7.98 -33.55
C GLU A 331 -178.73 9.00 -33.48
N LYS A 332 -178.50 10.18 -32.90
CA LYS A 332 -179.49 11.27 -32.85
C LYS A 332 -179.80 11.82 -34.23
N LEU A 333 -178.78 11.98 -35.08
CA LEU A 333 -178.95 12.40 -36.46
C LEU A 333 -179.79 11.35 -37.19
N SER A 334 -179.48 10.05 -37.07
CA SER A 334 -180.28 8.95 -37.63
C SER A 334 -181.74 8.99 -37.19
N ALA A 335 -182.01 9.26 -35.91
CA ALA A 335 -183.37 9.41 -35.40
C ALA A 335 -184.11 10.62 -36.01
N ILE A 336 -183.45 11.77 -36.10
CA ILE A 336 -184.01 12.97 -36.74
C ILE A 336 -184.25 12.72 -38.23
N THR A 337 -183.31 12.11 -38.93
CA THR A 337 -183.41 11.77 -40.36
C THR A 337 -184.58 10.81 -40.61
N LYS A 338 -184.82 9.83 -39.72
CA LYS A 338 -186.00 8.94 -39.81
C LYS A 338 -187.31 9.68 -39.59
N GLU A 339 -187.38 10.63 -38.66
CA GLU A 339 -188.58 11.46 -38.46
C GLU A 339 -188.80 12.45 -39.61
N PHE A 340 -187.74 13.04 -40.16
CA PHE A 340 -187.83 13.85 -41.39
C PHE A 340 -188.30 13.00 -42.58
N GLN A 341 -187.83 11.75 -42.71
CA GLN A 341 -188.32 10.82 -43.74
C GLN A 341 -189.82 10.56 -43.57
N LYS A 342 -190.29 10.33 -42.33
CA LYS A 342 -191.73 10.19 -42.05
C LYS A 342 -192.52 11.45 -42.39
N PHE A 343 -191.99 12.64 -42.12
CA PHE A 343 -192.63 13.90 -42.48
C PHE A 343 -192.70 14.08 -44.00
N ILE A 344 -191.62 13.80 -44.73
CA ILE A 344 -191.59 13.84 -46.21
C ILE A 344 -192.63 12.86 -46.77
N ASN A 345 -192.68 11.64 -46.24
CA ASN A 345 -193.66 10.62 -46.65
C ASN A 345 -195.10 11.05 -46.36
N PHE A 346 -195.35 11.75 -45.24
CA PHE A 346 -196.67 12.25 -44.86
C PHE A 346 -197.10 13.47 -45.68
N ALA A 347 -196.22 14.44 -45.90
CA ALA A 347 -196.55 15.71 -46.54
C ALA A 347 -196.77 15.57 -48.05
N LEU A 348 -196.19 14.54 -48.68
CA LEU A 348 -196.26 14.36 -50.13
C LEU A 348 -197.38 13.41 -50.59
N ASP A 349 -198.07 12.70 -49.69
CA ASP A 349 -199.17 11.77 -50.02
C ASP A 349 -198.83 10.80 -51.18
N THR A 350 -197.55 10.43 -51.28
CA THR A 350 -196.97 9.63 -52.37
C THR A 350 -196.37 8.32 -51.87
N MET A 351 -196.49 7.28 -52.71
CA MET A 351 -195.93 5.93 -52.52
C MET A 351 -194.44 5.96 -52.08
N PRO A 352 -194.02 5.06 -51.16
CA PRO A 352 -192.70 5.09 -50.49
C PRO A 352 -191.49 5.17 -51.44
N GLU A 353 -191.58 4.58 -52.62
CA GLU A 353 -190.47 4.48 -53.59
C GLU A 353 -190.10 5.81 -54.27
N HIS A 354 -190.95 6.85 -54.20
CA HIS A 354 -190.66 8.16 -54.78
C HIS A 354 -190.10 9.18 -53.79
N ALA A 355 -190.27 8.94 -52.48
CA ALA A 355 -189.76 9.82 -51.42
C ALA A 355 -188.28 9.55 -51.07
N ASP A 356 -187.77 8.35 -51.40
CA ASP A 356 -186.37 7.96 -51.18
C ASP A 356 -185.36 8.77 -52.03
N PHE A 357 -185.81 9.52 -53.04
CA PHE A 357 -184.95 10.41 -53.84
C PHE A 357 -184.61 11.73 -53.11
N LEU A 358 -185.43 12.17 -52.15
CA LEU A 358 -185.25 13.44 -51.45
C LEU A 358 -184.29 13.33 -50.26
N LEU A 359 -184.07 12.12 -49.74
CA LEU A 359 -183.13 11.84 -48.66
C LEU A 359 -182.56 10.41 -48.81
N PRO A 360 -181.43 10.25 -49.53
CA PRO A 360 -180.79 8.96 -49.70
C PRO A 360 -180.08 8.56 -48.39
N LEU A 361 -180.77 7.78 -47.56
CA LEU A 361 -180.27 7.28 -46.27
C LEU A 361 -178.96 6.49 -46.42
N ASP A 362 -178.75 5.82 -47.56
CA ASP A 362 -177.55 5.01 -47.85
C ASP A 362 -176.29 5.86 -48.15
N LEU A 363 -176.43 7.15 -48.44
CA LEU A 363 -175.31 8.07 -48.70
C LEU A 363 -174.91 8.90 -47.47
N LEU A 364 -175.77 8.99 -46.45
CA LEU A 364 -175.52 9.76 -45.23
C LEU A 364 -174.75 8.97 -44.15
N PHE A 365 -174.73 7.64 -44.25
CA PHE A 365 -174.01 6.74 -43.33
C PHE A 365 -172.95 5.90 -44.05
N ALA A 366 -172.35 6.44 -45.12
CA ALA A 366 -171.16 5.85 -45.70
C ALA A 366 -170.03 5.90 -44.66
N ASP A 367 -169.84 4.77 -43.99
CA ASP A 367 -168.81 4.56 -42.99
C ASP A 367 -167.44 4.61 -43.68
N ASP A 368 -166.82 5.79 -43.64
CA ASP A 368 -165.40 6.00 -43.93
C ASP A 368 -164.58 5.30 -42.83
N THR A 369 -164.35 4.00 -43.00
CA THR A 369 -163.20 3.33 -42.37
C THR A 369 -162.26 2.78 -43.44
N ASN A 370 -161.74 3.70 -44.24
CA ASN A 370 -160.42 3.55 -44.83
C ASN A 370 -159.38 3.47 -43.70
N LYS A 371 -158.69 2.33 -43.66
CA LYS A 371 -157.24 2.16 -43.49
C LYS A 371 -156.45 3.29 -42.83
N GLU A 372 -155.66 2.91 -41.81
CA GLU A 372 -154.28 3.31 -41.48
C GLU A 372 -154.07 3.06 -39.98
N ASP A 373 -152.96 2.58 -39.44
CA ASP A 373 -151.73 2.05 -40.02
C ASP A 373 -151.05 1.25 -38.90
N GLY A 374 -150.25 0.26 -39.28
CA GLY A 374 -149.45 -0.50 -38.33
C GLY A 374 -148.26 0.31 -37.83
N GLU A 375 -147.94 0.20 -36.54
CA GLU A 375 -146.58 0.48 -36.06
C GLU A 375 -145.90 -0.83 -35.65
N GLN A 376 -144.91 -1.17 -36.48
CA GLN A 376 -143.93 -2.20 -36.28
C GLN A 376 -143.03 -1.86 -35.09
N GLU A 377 -142.80 -2.88 -34.26
CA GLU A 377 -141.63 -3.02 -33.40
C GLU A 377 -140.33 -2.68 -34.13
N LYS A 378 -139.45 -1.92 -33.49
CA LYS A 378 -138.01 -1.99 -33.76
C LYS A 378 -137.24 -2.20 -32.46
N LYS A 379 -136.38 -3.21 -32.54
CA LYS A 379 -135.36 -3.69 -31.61
C LYS A 379 -134.45 -2.61 -31.06
#